data_AF-A0A1R0V7T5-F1
#
_entry.id   AF-A0A1R0V7T5-F1
#
_cell.length_a   1.000
_cell.length_b   1.000
_cell.length_c   1.000
_cell.angle_alpha   90.00
_cell.angle_beta   90.00
_cell.angle_gamma   90.00
#
_symmetry.space_group_name_H-M   'P 1'
#
loop_
_entity.id
_entity.type
_entity.pdbx_description
1 polymer ?
#
loop_
_entity_poly.entity_id
_entity_poly.type
_entity_poly.pdbx_seq_one_letter_code
_entity_poly.pdbx_strand_id
1 'polypeptide(L)'
;MQILDGMAPHVWQGPTATRDWWHDVLAEGEHLGASGYHVTLGEPRHVEVNGADGYVVVPTTMTFDLNGQQIVQNGGVFTIALRNGDDGWRLTAWAWSKGINSLG
;
A
#
# COMPACT_ATOMS: atom_id res chain seq x y z
N MET A 1 -9.53 -7.96 -7.92
CA MET A 1 -8.74 -7.04 -7.08
C MET A 1 -9.48 -6.83 -5.77
N GLN A 2 -8.75 -6.92 -4.66
CA GLN A 2 -9.24 -6.58 -3.33
C GLN A 2 -8.13 -5.82 -2.58
N ILE A 3 -8.51 -4.70 -1.97
CA ILE A 3 -7.58 -3.80 -1.30
C ILE A 3 -8.08 -3.56 0.12
N LEU A 4 -7.22 -3.79 1.10
CA LEU A 4 -7.45 -3.39 2.49
C LEU A 4 -6.48 -2.27 2.85
N ASP A 5 -6.98 -1.20 3.45
CA ASP A 5 -6.18 -0.03 3.83
C ASP A 5 -6.67 0.56 5.16
N GLY A 6 -5.80 1.30 5.84
CA GLY A 6 -6.18 2.07 7.03
C GLY A 6 -7.03 3.31 6.69
N MET A 7 -7.02 3.77 5.45
CA MET A 7 -7.91 4.82 4.94
C MET A 7 -9.35 4.31 4.78
N ALA A 8 -10.36 5.12 5.13
CA ALA A 8 -11.76 4.77 4.89
C ALA A 8 -12.06 4.68 3.37
N PRO A 9 -12.96 3.80 2.89
CA PRO A 9 -13.82 2.85 3.64
C PRO A 9 -13.13 1.56 4.13
N HIS A 10 -11.80 1.50 4.16
CA HIS A 10 -10.96 0.37 4.59
C HIS A 10 -10.95 -0.85 3.65
N VAL A 11 -11.91 -0.95 2.73
CA VAL A 11 -12.01 -2.05 1.77
C VAL A 11 -12.48 -1.54 0.40
N TRP A 12 -11.76 -1.92 -0.64
CA TRP A 12 -12.18 -1.76 -2.04
C TRP A 12 -12.16 -3.12 -2.74
N GLN A 13 -13.18 -3.40 -3.55
CA GLN A 13 -13.37 -4.70 -4.20
C GLN A 13 -13.91 -4.54 -5.61
N GLY A 14 -13.56 -5.49 -6.47
CA GLY A 14 -14.08 -5.57 -7.83
C GLY A 14 -13.11 -5.04 -8.90
N PRO A 15 -13.58 -4.88 -10.15
CA PRO A 15 -12.73 -4.55 -11.29
C PRO A 15 -12.20 -3.12 -11.27
N THR A 16 -12.86 -2.21 -10.53
CA THR A 16 -12.47 -0.79 -10.42
C THR A 16 -11.71 -0.48 -9.14
N ALA A 17 -11.52 -1.46 -8.25
CA ALA A 17 -10.99 -1.26 -6.91
C ALA A 17 -9.70 -0.43 -6.86
N THR A 18 -8.74 -0.67 -7.75
CA THR A 18 -7.47 0.10 -7.78
C THR A 18 -7.70 1.57 -8.17
N ARG A 19 -8.60 1.83 -9.12
CA ARG A 19 -8.91 3.20 -9.55
C ARG A 19 -9.66 3.94 -8.44
N ASP A 20 -10.61 3.27 -7.81
CA ASP A 20 -11.45 3.86 -6.77
C ASP A 20 -10.62 4.12 -5.51
N TRP A 21 -9.75 3.17 -5.11
CA TRP A 21 -8.77 3.38 -4.03
C TRP A 21 -7.83 4.55 -4.33
N TRP A 22 -7.31 4.64 -5.55
CA TRP A 22 -6.41 5.74 -5.92
C TRP A 22 -7.11 7.10 -5.89
N HIS A 23 -8.36 7.17 -6.36
CA HIS A 23 -9.17 8.36 -6.25
C HIS A 23 -9.35 8.80 -4.79
N ASP A 24 -9.65 7.86 -3.89
CA ASP A 24 -9.84 8.14 -2.47
C ASP A 24 -8.53 8.57 -1.79
N VAL A 25 -7.37 8.00 -2.16
CA VAL A 25 -6.05 8.44 -1.70
C VAL A 25 -5.80 9.91 -2.07
N LEU A 26 -6.13 10.30 -3.30
CA LEU A 26 -5.97 11.69 -3.75
C LEU A 26 -6.90 12.64 -2.98
N ALA A 27 -8.16 12.26 -2.80
CA ALA A 27 -9.13 13.06 -2.06
C ALA A 27 -8.76 13.23 -0.58
N GLU A 28 -8.30 12.16 0.07
CA GLU A 28 -7.81 12.21 1.45
C GLU A 28 -6.54 13.04 1.58
N GLY A 29 -5.61 12.91 0.62
CA GLY A 29 -4.40 13.73 0.55
C GLY A 29 -4.72 15.22 0.48
N GLU A 30 -5.64 15.61 -0.40
CA GLU A 30 -6.12 17.00 -0.49
C GLU A 30 -6.80 17.46 0.81
N HIS A 31 -7.66 16.61 1.39
CA HIS A 31 -8.38 16.93 2.63
C HIS A 31 -7.45 17.17 3.82
N LEU A 32 -6.39 16.36 3.95
CA LEU A 32 -5.43 16.45 5.07
C LEU A 32 -4.30 17.47 4.82
N GLY A 33 -4.16 17.99 3.60
CA GLY A 33 -3.00 18.78 3.18
C GLY A 33 -1.73 17.92 3.10
N ALA A 34 -1.88 16.65 2.75
CA ALA A 34 -0.80 15.68 2.66
C ALA A 34 -0.38 15.46 1.19
N SER A 35 0.92 15.46 0.93
CA SER A 35 1.46 15.33 -0.42
C SER A 35 2.83 14.67 -0.43
N GLY A 36 3.41 14.46 -1.62
CA GLY A 36 4.78 13.96 -1.74
C GLY A 36 4.98 12.56 -1.17
N TYR A 37 3.94 11.72 -1.15
CA TYR A 37 4.01 10.35 -0.65
C TYR A 37 5.10 9.56 -1.39
N HIS A 38 5.98 8.96 -0.61
CA HIS A 38 7.02 8.06 -1.11
C HIS A 38 7.13 6.87 -0.16
N VAL A 39 7.10 5.67 -0.74
CA VAL A 39 7.17 4.40 0.00
C VAL A 39 8.46 3.68 -0.36
N THR A 40 9.22 3.30 0.66
CA THR A 40 10.35 2.37 0.53
C THR A 40 9.95 1.00 1.08
N LEU A 41 10.43 -0.05 0.41
CA LEU A 41 10.25 -1.43 0.83
C LEU A 41 11.52 -1.91 1.54
N GLY A 42 11.36 -2.53 2.70
CA GLY A 42 12.45 -3.23 3.38
C GLY A 42 12.66 -4.64 2.84
N GLU A 43 13.51 -5.40 3.52
CA GLU A 43 13.66 -6.84 3.24
C GLU A 43 12.34 -7.59 3.49
N PRO A 44 11.84 -8.39 2.53
CA PRO A 44 10.64 -9.20 2.73
C PRO A 44 10.76 -10.10 3.96
N ARG A 45 9.74 -10.09 4.82
CA ARG A 45 9.66 -10.98 5.99
C ARG A 45 9.14 -12.36 5.62
N HIS A 46 8.40 -12.46 4.53
CA HIS A 46 7.83 -13.70 4.04
C HIS A 46 7.63 -13.61 2.52
N VAL A 47 8.04 -14.67 1.82
CA VAL A 47 7.84 -14.85 0.38
C VAL A 47 7.47 -16.31 0.18
N GLU A 48 6.31 -16.56 -0.41
CA GLU A 48 5.85 -17.88 -0.81
C GLU A 48 5.44 -17.84 -2.28
N VAL A 49 5.83 -18.88 -3.01
CA VAL A 49 5.40 -19.13 -4.39
C VAL A 49 4.86 -20.54 -4.45
N ASN A 50 3.60 -20.67 -4.83
CA ASN A 50 2.92 -21.95 -5.02
C ASN A 50 2.34 -21.99 -6.45
N GLY A 51 3.10 -22.60 -7.36
CA GLY A 51 2.77 -22.62 -8.77
C GLY A 51 2.72 -21.21 -9.37
N ALA A 52 1.53 -20.79 -9.81
CA ALA A 52 1.29 -19.46 -10.37
C ALA A 52 0.88 -18.43 -9.31
N ASP A 53 0.68 -18.83 -8.05
CA ASP A 53 0.23 -17.94 -6.99
C ASP A 53 1.42 -17.55 -6.10
N GLY A 54 1.48 -16.28 -5.72
CA GLY A 54 2.57 -15.70 -4.95
C GLY A 54 2.03 -14.91 -3.76
N TYR A 55 2.74 -14.94 -2.64
CA TYR A 55 2.38 -14.22 -1.43
C TYR A 55 3.61 -13.59 -0.81
N VAL A 56 3.56 -12.27 -0.58
CA VAL A 56 4.69 -11.48 -0.07
C VAL A 56 4.23 -10.63 1.10
N VAL A 57 5.03 -10.61 2.17
CA VAL A 57 4.86 -9.68 3.30
C VAL A 57 6.14 -8.88 3.43
N VAL A 58 6.07 -7.58 3.22
CA VAL A 58 7.24 -6.69 3.22
C VAL A 58 7.05 -5.51 4.18
N PRO A 59 8.04 -5.16 5.00
CA PRO A 59 8.01 -3.93 5.80
C PRO A 59 8.05 -2.71 4.89
N THR A 60 7.40 -1.64 5.31
CA THR A 60 7.44 -0.36 4.60
C THR A 60 7.81 0.79 5.51
N THR A 61 8.53 1.76 4.94
CA THR A 61 8.66 3.10 5.49
C THR A 61 8.04 4.06 4.47
N MET A 62 7.18 4.96 4.94
CA MET A 62 6.54 5.96 4.10
C MET A 62 6.94 7.36 4.54
N THR A 63 7.34 8.20 3.60
CA THR A 63 7.59 9.62 3.83
C THR A 63 6.52 10.43 3.09
N PHE A 64 5.99 11.46 3.72
CA PHE A 64 5.05 12.39 3.08
C PHE A 64 5.15 13.77 3.74
N ASP A 65 4.86 14.81 2.97
CA ASP A 65 4.67 16.16 3.50
C ASP A 65 3.26 16.27 4.07
N LEU A 66 3.12 16.85 5.26
CA LEU A 66 1.85 17.18 5.89
C LEU A 66 1.85 18.67 6.23
N ASN A 67 1.17 19.48 5.42
CA ASN A 67 1.11 20.93 5.58
C ASN A 67 2.49 21.61 5.70
N GLY A 68 3.46 21.18 4.88
CA GLY A 68 4.84 21.70 4.88
C GLY A 68 5.78 21.04 5.89
N GLN A 69 5.28 20.05 6.66
CA GLN A 69 6.09 19.27 7.59
C GLN A 69 6.36 17.87 7.03
N GLN A 70 7.64 17.52 6.88
CA GLN A 70 8.03 16.16 6.51
C GLN A 70 7.71 15.18 7.65
N ILE A 71 6.89 14.18 7.35
CA ILE A 71 6.57 13.06 8.23
C ILE A 71 7.26 11.80 7.71
N VAL A 72 7.76 10.98 8.64
CA VAL A 72 8.23 9.62 8.38
C VAL A 72 7.32 8.66 9.13
N GLN A 73 6.73 7.70 8.43
CA GLN A 73 5.91 6.64 9.00
C GLN A 73 6.67 5.33 8.91
N ASN A 74 7.07 4.80 10.05
CA ASN A 74 7.88 3.60 10.18
C ASN A 74 7.04 2.39 10.63
N GLY A 75 7.50 1.19 10.29
CA GLY A 75 6.86 -0.04 10.74
C GLY A 75 5.56 -0.37 10.03
N GLY A 76 5.32 0.22 8.86
CA GLY A 76 4.25 -0.21 7.98
C GLY A 76 4.50 -1.63 7.46
N VAL A 77 3.44 -2.29 7.00
CA VAL A 77 3.53 -3.62 6.38
C VAL A 77 2.66 -3.64 5.14
N PHE A 78 3.24 -4.08 4.03
CA PHE A 78 2.54 -4.31 2.78
C PHE A 78 2.48 -5.80 2.50
N THR A 79 1.26 -6.33 2.49
CA THR A 79 0.99 -7.74 2.22
C THR A 79 0.35 -7.85 0.84
N ILE A 80 0.90 -8.70 -0.01
CA ILE A 80 0.55 -8.77 -1.42
C ILE A 80 0.24 -10.21 -1.80
N ALA A 81 -0.88 -10.43 -2.47
CA ALA A 81 -1.15 -11.65 -3.22
C ALA A 81 -0.94 -11.37 -4.71
N LEU A 82 -0.16 -12.21 -5.36
CA LEU A 82 0.20 -12.11 -6.77
C LEU A 82 -0.24 -13.34 -7.54
N ARG A 83 -0.45 -13.17 -8.83
CA ARG A 83 -0.62 -14.28 -9.78
C ARG A 83 0.28 -14.08 -10.98
N ASN A 84 1.03 -15.11 -11.34
CA ASN A 84 1.86 -15.16 -12.53
C ASN A 84 0.99 -15.60 -13.71
N GLY A 85 1.08 -14.87 -14.82
CA GLY A 85 0.47 -15.23 -16.10
C GLY A 85 1.40 -14.88 -17.25
N ASP A 86 0.87 -14.83 -18.46
CA ASP A 86 1.66 -14.59 -19.68
C ASP A 86 2.43 -13.26 -19.64
N ASP A 87 1.88 -12.26 -18.95
CA ASP A 87 2.47 -10.94 -18.77
C ASP A 87 3.30 -10.80 -17.47
N GLY A 88 3.62 -11.92 -16.81
CA GLY A 88 4.34 -11.98 -15.55
C GLY A 88 3.45 -11.84 -14.30
N TRP A 89 4.09 -11.54 -13.17
CA TRP A 89 3.42 -11.38 -11.88
C TRP A 89 2.56 -10.12 -11.81
N ARG A 90 1.28 -10.28 -11.46
CA ARG A 90 0.33 -9.19 -11.25
C ARG A 90 -0.28 -9.25 -9.86
N LEU A 91 -0.57 -8.09 -9.28
CA LEU A 91 -1.30 -8.02 -8.01
C LEU A 91 -2.74 -8.52 -8.21
N THR A 92 -3.19 -9.35 -7.29
CA THR A 92 -4.58 -9.84 -7.25
C THR A 92 -5.32 -9.33 -6.02
N ALA A 93 -4.60 -9.12 -4.92
CA ALA A 93 -5.05 -8.42 -3.73
C ALA A 93 -3.87 -7.83 -2.95
N TRP A 94 -4.14 -6.84 -2.10
CA TRP A 94 -3.18 -6.39 -1.10
C TRP A 94 -3.84 -5.87 0.17
N ALA A 95 -3.06 -5.83 1.24
CA ALA A 95 -3.40 -5.16 2.49
C ALA A 95 -2.26 -4.25 2.92
N TRP A 96 -2.60 -3.03 3.35
CA TRP A 96 -1.68 -2.06 3.90
C TRP A 96 -1.94 -1.85 5.40
N SER A 97 -0.95 -2.16 6.22
CA SER A 97 -0.96 -1.83 7.65
C SER A 97 -0.19 -0.55 7.89
N LYS A 98 -0.88 0.47 8.44
CA LYS A 98 -0.28 1.77 8.75
C LYS A 98 0.81 1.61 9.82
N GLY A 99 1.94 2.28 9.60
CA GLY A 99 3.01 2.37 10.58
C GLY A 99 2.75 3.47 11.63
N ILE A 100 3.77 3.76 12.42
CA ILE A 100 3.76 4.82 13.42
C ILE A 100 4.45 6.05 12.85
N ASN A 101 3.81 7.21 12.96
CA ASN A 101 4.40 8.49 12.55
C ASN A 101 5.51 8.89 13.54
N SER A 102 6.60 9.36 12.98
CA SER A 102 7.70 10.04 13.65
C SER A 102 8.04 11.31 12.87
N LEU A 103 8.63 12.28 13.56
CA LEU A 103 9.23 13.43 12.90
C LEU A 103 10.43 12.96 12.07
N GLY A 104 10.53 13.48 10.84
CA GLY A 104 11.67 13.27 9.95
C GLY A 104 12.87 14.12 10.31
#